data_AF-A0A1H0QNE2-F1
#
_entry.id   AF-A0A1H0QNE2-F1
#
_cell.length_a   1.000
_cell.length_b   1.000
_cell.length_c   1.000
_cell.angle_alpha   90.00
_cell.angle_beta   90.00
_cell.angle_gamma   90.00
#
_symmetry.space_group_name_H-M   'P 1'
#
loop_
_entity.id
_entity.type
_entity.pdbx_description
1 polymer ?
#
loop_
_entity_poly.entity_id
_entity_poly.type
_entity_poly.pdbx_seq_one_letter_code
_entity_poly.pdbx_strand_id
1 'polypeptide(L)'
;MHVLTTTAPFGATLRTTDGGGVASELVVGIHDNRGALYYSDDTGSWYTHGPTPDDHGPVYAEVDFPDHSEIPAADIRAALTEYVHKQARPIGVTWKQDPFAG
;
A
#
# COMPACT_ATOMS: atom_id res chain seq x y z
N MET A 1 -10.37 -12.20 25.18
CA MET A 1 -9.49 -11.50 24.22
C MET A 1 -9.88 -11.99 22.83
N HIS A 2 -10.72 -11.25 22.11
CA HIS A 2 -11.15 -11.64 20.77
C HIS A 2 -10.15 -11.08 19.76
N VAL A 3 -9.35 -11.98 19.17
CA VAL A 3 -8.56 -11.67 17.97
C VAL A 3 -9.54 -11.77 16.81
N LEU A 4 -9.88 -10.64 16.20
CA LEU A 4 -10.59 -10.62 14.93
C LEU A 4 -9.58 -10.99 13.85
N THR A 5 -9.51 -12.27 13.49
CA THR A 5 -8.82 -12.72 12.29
C THR A 5 -9.74 -12.45 11.11
N THR A 6 -9.57 -11.30 10.46
CA THR A 6 -10.26 -10.99 9.21
C THR A 6 -9.64 -11.86 8.11
N THR A 7 -10.33 -12.93 7.72
CA THR A 7 -9.84 -13.89 6.70
C THR A 7 -10.03 -13.38 5.27
N ALA A 8 -10.88 -12.37 5.06
CA ALA A 8 -11.08 -11.77 3.75
C ALA A 8 -10.05 -10.66 3.49
N PRO A 9 -9.43 -10.59 2.30
CA PRO A 9 -8.59 -9.46 1.93
C PRO A 9 -9.43 -8.19 2.00
N PHE A 10 -8.88 -7.15 2.65
CA PHE A 10 -9.52 -5.84 2.67
C PHE A 10 -8.65 -4.82 1.94
N GLY A 11 -9.31 -3.94 1.20
CA GLY A 11 -8.72 -2.80 0.52
C GLY A 11 -9.22 -1.49 1.12
N ALA A 12 -8.36 -0.48 1.23
CA ALA A 12 -8.79 0.88 1.50
C ALA A 12 -7.98 1.88 0.67
N THR A 13 -8.60 3.01 0.34
CA THR A 13 -7.96 4.09 -0.40
C THR A 13 -8.02 5.37 0.42
N LEU A 14 -6.87 5.98 0.64
CA LEU A 14 -6.74 7.30 1.24
C LEU A 14 -6.31 8.28 0.16
N ARG A 15 -6.96 9.44 0.12
CA ARG A 15 -6.61 10.51 -0.82
C ARG A 15 -6.35 11.80 -0.05
N THR A 16 -5.29 12.49 -0.41
CA THR A 16 -5.11 13.89 -0.03
C THR A 16 -5.47 14.79 -1.20
N THR A 17 -5.98 15.98 -0.90
CA THR A 17 -6.37 16.95 -1.90
C THR A 17 -5.67 18.28 -1.64
N ASP A 18 -5.15 18.91 -2.69
CA ASP A 18 -4.81 20.32 -2.68
C ASP A 18 -5.96 21.11 -3.33
N GLY A 19 -5.92 22.44 -3.29
CA GLY A 19 -7.01 23.32 -3.74
C GLY A 19 -7.44 23.19 -5.22
N GLY A 20 -6.99 22.17 -5.96
CA GLY A 20 -7.39 21.86 -7.33
C GLY A 20 -7.60 20.37 -7.67
N GLY A 21 -7.29 19.39 -6.79
CA GLY A 21 -7.44 17.98 -7.14
C GLY A 21 -6.92 16.99 -6.09
N VAL A 22 -6.74 15.72 -6.49
CA VAL A 22 -6.05 14.71 -5.67
C VAL A 22 -4.55 14.97 -5.74
N ALA A 23 -3.95 15.32 -4.61
CA ALA A 23 -2.51 15.60 -4.49
C ALA A 23 -1.69 14.31 -4.35
N SER A 24 -2.21 13.34 -3.58
CA SER A 24 -1.67 11.98 -3.54
C SER A 24 -2.75 10.98 -3.18
N GLU A 25 -2.53 9.73 -3.58
CA GLU A 25 -3.37 8.59 -3.25
C GLU A 25 -2.51 7.48 -2.62
N LEU A 26 -3.06 6.83 -1.60
CA LEU A 26 -2.48 5.65 -0.96
C LEU A 26 -3.55 4.56 -0.90
N VAL A 27 -3.35 3.49 -1.67
CA VAL A 27 -4.14 2.27 -1.61
C VAL A 27 -3.44 1.27 -0.70
N VAL A 28 -4.19 0.62 0.18
CA VAL A 28 -3.73 -0.44 1.07
C VAL A 28 -4.52 -1.71 0.82
N GLY A 29 -3.82 -2.83 0.68
CA GLY A 29 -4.38 -4.16 0.70
C GLY A 29 -3.79 -4.96 1.85
N ILE A 30 -4.62 -5.60 2.68
CA ILE A 30 -4.15 -6.44 3.79
C ILE A 30 -4.94 -7.77 3.80
N HIS A 31 -4.21 -8.86 4.03
CA HIS A 31 -4.71 -10.21 4.25
C HIS A 31 -3.85 -10.90 5.32
N ASP A 32 -4.51 -11.52 6.31
CA ASP A 32 -3.85 -12.14 7.45
C ASP A 32 -2.87 -11.19 8.17
N ASN A 33 -1.56 -11.44 8.06
CA ASN A 33 -0.51 -10.64 8.72
C ASN A 33 0.42 -9.96 7.71
N ARG A 34 -0.01 -9.85 6.44
CA ARG A 34 0.72 -9.24 5.34
C ARG A 34 -0.20 -8.35 4.51
N GLY A 35 0.41 -7.56 3.64
CA GLY A 35 -0.30 -6.66 2.77
C GLY A 35 0.66 -5.90 1.87
N ALA A 36 0.12 -5.08 0.99
CA ALA A 36 0.89 -4.18 0.14
C ALA A 36 0.29 -2.78 0.15
N LEU A 37 1.13 -1.81 -0.16
CA LEU A 37 0.71 -0.42 -0.39
C LEU A 37 1.02 -0.03 -1.83
N TYR A 38 0.13 0.76 -2.40
CA TYR A 38 0.35 1.49 -3.63
C TYR A 38 0.19 2.97 -3.32
N TYR A 39 1.17 3.77 -3.73
CA TYR A 39 1.17 5.21 -3.56
C TYR A 39 1.33 5.87 -4.92
N SER A 40 0.58 6.93 -5.18
CA SER A 40 0.73 7.76 -6.36
C SER A 40 0.65 9.25 -6.01
N ASP A 41 1.42 10.05 -6.74
CA ASP A 41 1.35 11.51 -6.76
C ASP A 41 1.73 12.04 -8.16
N ASP A 42 1.94 13.34 -8.28
CA ASP A 42 2.33 14.00 -9.53
C ASP A 42 3.71 13.57 -10.06
N THR A 43 4.54 12.95 -9.23
CA THR A 43 5.88 12.50 -9.59
C THR A 43 5.95 11.04 -10.01
N GLY A 44 4.85 10.28 -9.85
CA GLY A 44 4.75 8.90 -10.30
C GLY A 44 3.90 8.01 -9.42
N SER A 45 4.15 6.70 -9.52
CA SER A 45 3.45 5.68 -8.74
C SER A 45 4.42 4.60 -8.28
N TRP A 46 4.16 4.01 -7.11
CA TRP A 46 5.04 3.06 -6.45
C TRP A 46 4.24 2.03 -5.67
N TYR A 47 4.80 0.83 -5.59
CA TYR A 47 4.33 -0.24 -4.73
C TYR A 47 5.34 -0.51 -3.63
N THR A 48 4.91 -1.03 -2.48
CA THR A 48 5.84 -1.60 -1.52
C THR A 48 6.67 -2.71 -2.15
N HIS A 49 7.87 -2.94 -1.63
CA HIS A 49 8.73 -4.04 -2.03
C HIS A 49 9.21 -4.78 -0.79
N GLY A 50 8.95 -6.08 -0.76
CA GLY A 50 9.20 -6.98 0.36
C GLY A 50 9.72 -8.34 -0.10
N PRO A 51 9.96 -9.26 0.86
CA PRO A 51 10.70 -10.49 0.61
C PRO A 51 9.85 -11.66 0.10
N THR A 52 8.56 -11.46 -0.20
CA THR A 52 7.68 -12.57 -0.61
C THR A 52 8.09 -13.16 -1.96
N PRO A 53 7.89 -14.46 -2.20
CA PRO A 53 8.38 -15.13 -3.41
C PRO A 53 7.63 -14.70 -4.68
N ASP A 54 8.21 -15.02 -5.84
CA ASP A 54 7.57 -14.95 -7.16
C ASP A 54 6.45 -16.00 -7.28
N ASP A 55 5.31 -15.74 -6.65
CA ASP A 55 4.14 -16.59 -6.77
C ASP A 55 2.91 -15.70 -6.90
N HIS A 56 2.55 -15.40 -8.16
CA HIS A 56 1.36 -14.67 -8.59
C HIS A 56 0.91 -13.60 -7.59
N GLY A 57 1.50 -12.40 -7.70
CA GLY A 57 1.36 -11.25 -6.82
C GLY A 57 -0.03 -11.09 -6.20
N PRO A 58 -0.10 -10.65 -4.94
CA PRO A 58 -1.32 -10.76 -4.17
C PRO A 58 -2.41 -9.87 -4.74
N VAL A 59 -3.61 -10.45 -4.87
CA VAL A 59 -4.82 -9.70 -5.16
C VAL A 59 -5.46 -9.27 -3.85
N TYR A 60 -5.44 -7.97 -3.59
CA TYR A 60 -6.14 -7.40 -2.44
C TYR A 60 -7.28 -6.52 -2.92
N ALA A 61 -8.51 -6.96 -2.65
CA ALA A 61 -9.70 -6.31 -3.18
C ALA A 61 -9.64 -6.20 -4.73
N GLU A 62 -9.92 -5.02 -5.30
CA GLU A 62 -9.94 -4.75 -6.75
C GLU A 62 -8.56 -4.36 -7.33
N VAL A 63 -7.46 -4.51 -6.56
CA VAL A 63 -6.11 -4.13 -6.98
C VAL A 63 -5.20 -5.34 -7.00
N ASP A 64 -4.63 -5.59 -8.18
CA ASP A 64 -3.55 -6.54 -8.38
C ASP A 64 -2.22 -5.86 -8.02
N PHE A 65 -1.55 -6.38 -6.99
CA PHE A 65 -0.22 -5.92 -6.65
C PHE A 65 0.84 -6.80 -7.33
N PRO A 66 1.97 -6.22 -7.79
CA PRO A 66 3.06 -7.02 -8.36
C PRO A 66 3.64 -8.03 -7.38
N ASP A 67 4.39 -9.00 -7.91
CA ASP A 67 5.24 -9.89 -7.11
C ASP A 67 6.20 -9.08 -6.22
N HIS A 68 6.62 -9.69 -5.10
CA HIS A 68 7.47 -9.06 -4.10
C HIS A 68 6.90 -7.78 -3.49
N SER A 69 5.59 -7.54 -3.53
CA SER A 69 5.00 -6.31 -2.95
C SER A 69 4.64 -6.42 -1.47
N GLU A 70 4.49 -7.64 -0.96
CA GLU A 70 4.00 -7.86 0.41
C GLU A 70 5.04 -7.55 1.47
N ILE A 71 4.61 -6.77 2.45
CA ILE A 71 5.35 -6.47 3.67
C ILE A 71 4.53 -6.89 4.91
N PRO A 72 5.17 -7.04 6.08
CA PRO A 72 4.45 -7.29 7.33
C PRO A 72 3.36 -6.25 7.62
N ALA A 73 2.21 -6.68 8.13
CA ALA A 73 1.12 -5.78 8.50
C ALA A 73 1.51 -4.72 9.56
N ALA A 74 2.51 -5.04 10.40
CA ALA A 74 3.08 -4.07 11.34
C ALA A 74 3.72 -2.86 10.64
N ASP A 75 4.41 -3.11 9.52
CA ASP A 75 5.07 -2.07 8.73
C ASP A 75 4.03 -1.24 7.96
N ILE A 76 2.96 -1.87 7.48
CA ILE A 76 1.82 -1.18 6.87
C ILE A 76 1.18 -0.21 7.86
N ARG A 77 0.94 -0.64 9.10
CA ARG A 77 0.37 0.22 10.14
C ARG A 77 1.27 1.43 10.44
N ALA A 78 2.59 1.22 10.48
CA ALA A 78 3.55 2.32 10.65
C ALA A 78 3.50 3.28 9.45
N ALA A 79 3.50 2.76 8.22
CA ALA A 79 3.43 3.55 7.00
C ALA A 79 2.13 4.36 6.88
N LEU A 80 0.98 3.78 7.21
CA LEU A 80 -0.31 4.49 7.28
C LEU A 80 -0.27 5.62 8.29
N THR A 81 0.34 5.38 9.46
CA THR A 81 0.52 6.43 10.47
C THR A 81 1.37 7.57 9.92
N GLU A 82 2.49 7.27 9.27
CA GLU A 82 3.31 8.29 8.61
C GLU A 82 2.56 9.08 7.55
N TYR A 83 1.81 8.39 6.68
CA TYR A 83 1.05 9.03 5.60
C TYR A 83 0.01 10.01 6.14
N VAL A 84 -0.74 9.62 7.17
CA VAL A 84 -1.75 10.50 7.79
C VAL A 84 -1.11 11.77 8.38
N HIS A 85 0.10 11.68 8.93
CA HIS A 85 0.79 12.84 9.52
C HIS A 85 1.51 13.72 8.50
N LYS A 86 2.13 13.11 7.49
CA LYS A 86 3.02 13.80 6.54
C LYS A 86 2.36 14.11 5.21
N GLN A 87 1.26 13.45 4.89
CA GLN A 87 0.54 13.55 3.61
C GLN A 87 1.43 13.31 2.39
N ALA A 88 2.45 12.47 2.55
CA ALA A 88 3.47 12.17 1.54
C ALA A 88 3.87 10.69 1.65
N ARG A 89 4.52 10.17 0.60
CA ARG A 89 4.97 8.78 0.54
C ARG A 89 5.74 8.37 1.83
N PRO A 90 5.27 7.35 2.57
CA PRO A 90 5.93 6.87 3.78
C PRO A 90 7.39 6.44 3.54
N ILE A 91 8.30 6.77 4.47
CA ILE A 91 9.73 6.46 4.31
C ILE A 91 10.18 5.18 5.03
N GLY A 92 9.37 4.68 5.96
CA GLY A 92 9.67 3.47 6.74
C GLY A 92 9.53 2.14 5.98
N VAL A 93 9.13 2.19 4.70
CA VAL A 93 8.98 0.99 3.84
C VAL A 93 9.80 1.15 2.57
N THR A 94 10.21 0.03 2.00
CA THR A 94 10.91 0.03 0.72
C THR A 94 9.88 0.12 -0.40
N TRP A 95 10.14 1.00 -1.38
CA TRP A 95 9.28 1.22 -2.54
C TRP A 95 9.97 0.75 -3.82
N LYS A 96 9.17 0.24 -4.75
CA LYS A 96 9.56 0.01 -6.14
C LYS A 96 8.64 0.84 -7.03
N GLN A 97 9.23 1.58 -7.96
CA GLN A 97 8.48 2.40 -8.90
C GLN A 97 7.68 1.51 -9.85
N ASP A 98 6.44 1.89 -10.10
CA ASP A 98 5.62 1.30 -11.16
C ASP A 98 6.16 1.77 -12.52
N PRO A 99 6.68 0.86 -13.36
CA PRO A 99 7.17 1.23 -14.69
C PRO A 99 6.04 1.51 -15.70
N PHE A 100 4.78 1.20 -15.37
CA PHE A 100 3.64 1.31 -16.28
C PHE A 100 2.68 2.45 -15.93
N ALA A 101 2.90 3.16 -14.82
CA ALA A 101 2.16 4.37 -14.50
C ALA A 101 2.62 5.51 -15.41
N GLY A 102 1.85 5.77 -16.47
CA GLY A 102 2.05 6.84 -17.45
C GLY A 102 0.74 7.35 -18.02
#